data_AF-A0A5P9BGF4-F1
#
_entry.id   AF-A0A5P9BGF4-F1
#
_cell.length_a   1.000
_cell.length_b   1.000
_cell.length_c   1.000
_cell.angle_alpha   90.00
_cell.angle_beta   90.00
_cell.angle_gamma   90.00
#
_symmetry.space_group_name_H-M   'P 1'
#
loop_
_entity.id
_entity.type
_entity.pdbx_description
1 polymer ?
#
loop_
_entity_poly.entity_id
_entity_poly.type
_entity_poly.pdbx_seq_one_letter_code
_entity_poly.pdbx_strand_id
1 'polypeptide(L)'
;MNTHVSASGSSIDESNERTFRNKKAKKITAGRLAFLIHSFIGLKLSVIFCVVLLSGTIAVFHEEIDWLLYAEKRATVASERMNPGAVYDKLQAQFPESGISSFYTAADREQTAATALKSTTSGGFTVVHIDPYSGEFKGETDFLTVGSFIRILHTNLFMPLVGRAFVNFFGVLCLIGLVTGLIAYRRFWRHFFTLPRYRGVKFHRFLADLHKFIGLWSLWFVLIIGVSGSWWFYHNPLVLYKLAPPVVEALPIEPGLSRRDIKQLGTSTPTKLSSAEIVEAVHKHDPDFTVILLRPPEHNGMAYSVRGMKDDLLTSTVDSVYFVHPYTGAIIGSRLMEDASFGRRFDRAMKPLHYGTFGESGLADLLVKSVWFIFGFAMTALSISGTIIYYKRTRSEVSRVIRPSMSNTKKRLLRTWLVIRPWGGPMSGFKYLNWLFVLVMCIGISIAFKLQREGTNSGGYHYQQQTVGEWKVSLQVVLGLLEKDLPPITPGRKTNVNAFVEGDFSNIKFMYVDFKKPRTLRAPGFVIHGVTGNLAAHVVVPRTLPEEPKLWLTIEDWSGEFYQTSWPLMPDGQVTFDKRATNIQ
;
A
#
# COMPACT_ATOMS: atom_id res chain seq x y z
N MET A 1 -28.35 -92.66 -22.86
CA MET A 1 -28.65 -91.29 -23.33
C MET A 1 -28.12 -90.32 -22.29
N ASN A 2 -27.14 -89.51 -22.68
CA ASN A 2 -26.59 -88.31 -22.03
C ASN A 2 -25.88 -88.40 -20.65
N THR A 3 -24.56 -88.53 -20.76
CA THR A 3 -23.47 -87.73 -20.14
C THR A 3 -23.79 -86.66 -19.07
N HIS A 4 -23.06 -86.67 -17.96
CA HIS A 4 -22.22 -85.56 -17.43
C HIS A 4 -21.34 -86.10 -16.27
N VAL A 5 -20.04 -86.33 -16.51
CA VAL A 5 -18.87 -85.43 -16.28
C VAL A 5 -18.44 -85.34 -14.82
N SER A 6 -17.23 -85.86 -14.58
CA SER A 6 -16.45 -85.90 -13.35
C SER A 6 -15.92 -84.53 -12.91
N ALA A 7 -15.95 -84.28 -11.61
CA ALA A 7 -15.08 -83.33 -10.94
C ALA A 7 -14.07 -84.12 -10.08
N SER A 8 -12.85 -84.28 -10.59
CA SER A 8 -11.68 -84.65 -9.79
C SER A 8 -10.66 -83.54 -9.95
N GLY A 9 -10.16 -83.05 -8.82
CA GLY A 9 -9.33 -81.86 -8.75
C GLY A 9 -7.96 -82.05 -9.38
N SER A 10 -7.40 -80.95 -9.86
CA SER A 10 -5.96 -80.79 -9.96
C SER A 10 -5.58 -79.34 -9.66
N SER A 11 -4.53 -79.26 -8.85
CA SER A 11 -3.82 -78.10 -8.34
C SER A 11 -3.46 -77.07 -9.42
N ILE A 12 -3.85 -75.81 -9.21
CA ILE A 12 -3.19 -74.67 -9.83
C ILE A 12 -2.88 -73.63 -8.73
N ASP A 13 -1.67 -73.76 -8.22
CA ASP A 13 -0.70 -72.68 -8.03
C ASP A 13 -1.03 -71.52 -7.05
N GLU A 14 -0.95 -71.82 -5.75
CA GLU A 14 -0.88 -70.85 -4.64
C GLU A 14 0.38 -69.95 -4.64
N SER A 15 1.26 -70.02 -5.66
CA SER A 15 2.52 -69.27 -5.65
C SER A 15 2.39 -67.79 -6.08
N ASN A 16 1.24 -67.37 -6.63
CA ASN A 16 1.06 -66.00 -7.16
C ASN A 16 0.44 -64.98 -6.18
N GLU A 17 -0.04 -65.39 -5.00
CA GLU A 17 -0.62 -64.44 -4.02
C GLU A 17 0.40 -63.78 -3.08
N ARG A 18 1.67 -64.21 -3.08
CA ARG A 18 2.69 -63.71 -2.13
C ARG A 18 3.41 -62.41 -2.52
N THR A 19 2.95 -61.65 -3.51
CA THR A 19 3.59 -60.38 -3.92
C THR A 19 2.77 -59.10 -3.70
N PHE A 20 1.67 -59.14 -2.94
CA PHE A 20 1.16 -57.92 -2.28
C PHE A 20 1.82 -57.74 -0.91
N ARG A 21 3.15 -57.58 -0.94
CA ARG A 21 3.92 -57.18 0.23
C ARG A 21 3.38 -55.84 0.72
N ASN A 22 2.66 -55.89 1.83
CA ASN A 22 2.20 -54.77 2.63
C ASN A 22 3.32 -53.71 2.71
N LYS A 23 3.27 -52.68 1.86
CA LYS A 23 4.14 -51.51 1.98
C LYS A 23 3.72 -50.79 3.25
N LYS A 24 4.26 -51.20 4.41
CA LYS A 24 4.14 -50.45 5.67
C LYS A 24 4.32 -48.97 5.33
N ALA A 25 3.28 -48.17 5.56
CA ALA A 25 3.32 -46.74 5.31
C ALA A 25 4.56 -46.19 6.03
N LYS A 26 5.56 -45.74 5.26
CA LYS A 26 6.81 -45.20 5.83
C LYS A 26 6.41 -44.04 6.74
N LYS A 27 6.63 -44.17 8.06
CA LYS A 27 6.41 -43.09 9.02
C LYS A 27 7.11 -41.82 8.51
N ILE A 28 6.35 -40.75 8.34
CA ILE A 28 6.88 -39.45 7.90
C ILE A 28 7.66 -38.87 9.08
N THR A 29 8.97 -38.69 8.93
CA THR A 29 9.78 -38.03 9.96
C THR A 29 9.60 -36.51 9.90
N ALA A 30 9.78 -35.82 11.03
CA ALA A 30 9.68 -34.35 11.09
C ALA A 30 10.57 -33.65 10.05
N GLY A 31 11.81 -34.10 9.87
CA GLY A 31 12.72 -33.55 8.85
C GLY A 31 12.23 -33.78 7.41
N ARG A 32 11.57 -34.92 7.14
CA ARG A 32 10.98 -35.18 5.82
C ARG A 32 9.75 -34.31 5.59
N LEU A 33 8.89 -34.14 6.59
CA LEU A 33 7.73 -33.25 6.50
C LEU A 33 8.17 -31.80 6.30
N ALA A 34 9.13 -31.32 7.09
CA ALA A 34 9.68 -29.98 6.96
C ALA A 34 10.30 -29.75 5.58
N PHE A 35 11.07 -30.71 5.05
CA PHE A 35 11.58 -30.64 3.69
C PHE A 35 10.45 -30.54 2.65
N LEU A 36 9.36 -31.29 2.81
CA LEU A 36 8.21 -31.23 1.91
C LEU A 36 7.51 -29.88 1.96
N ILE A 37 7.31 -29.31 3.16
CA ILE A 37 6.69 -27.99 3.34
C ILE A 37 7.58 -26.89 2.74
N HIS A 38 8.87 -26.88 3.11
CA HIS A 38 9.85 -25.91 2.58
C HIS A 38 9.90 -25.97 1.05
N SER A 39 10.02 -27.18 0.49
CA SER A 39 10.03 -27.40 -0.96
C SER A 39 8.71 -27.06 -1.63
N PHE A 40 7.57 -27.18 -0.94
CA PHE A 40 6.26 -26.84 -1.48
C PHE A 40 6.10 -25.33 -1.62
N ILE A 41 6.37 -24.58 -0.55
CA ILE A 41 6.30 -23.11 -0.51
C ILE A 41 7.23 -22.53 -1.57
N GLY A 42 8.50 -22.91 -1.53
CA GLY A 42 9.53 -22.38 -2.42
C GLY A 42 9.35 -22.73 -3.89
N LEU A 43 8.51 -23.72 -4.23
CA LEU A 43 8.29 -24.14 -5.61
C LEU A 43 6.96 -23.66 -6.17
N LYS A 44 5.86 -23.97 -5.48
CA LYS A 44 4.50 -23.74 -6.02
C LYS A 44 4.19 -22.25 -6.14
N LEU A 45 4.81 -21.44 -5.29
CA LEU A 45 4.66 -20.00 -5.24
C LEU A 45 5.92 -19.27 -5.72
N SER A 46 6.92 -19.99 -6.24
CA SER A 46 8.24 -19.45 -6.62
C SER A 46 8.19 -18.19 -7.48
N VAL A 47 7.35 -18.17 -8.52
CA VAL A 47 7.28 -17.05 -9.47
C VAL A 47 6.79 -15.78 -8.77
N ILE A 48 5.63 -15.84 -8.13
CA ILE A 48 5.05 -14.67 -7.44
C ILE A 48 5.92 -14.28 -6.24
N PHE A 49 6.42 -15.26 -5.48
CA PHE A 49 7.31 -15.01 -4.35
C PHE A 49 8.62 -14.35 -4.81
N CYS A 50 9.17 -14.75 -5.96
CA CYS A 50 10.31 -14.09 -6.58
C CYS A 50 9.98 -12.65 -7.02
N VAL A 51 8.80 -12.38 -7.57
CA VAL A 51 8.37 -11.02 -7.91
C VAL A 51 8.32 -10.15 -6.66
N VAL A 52 7.73 -10.64 -5.57
CA VAL A 52 7.65 -9.90 -4.29
C VAL A 52 9.03 -9.65 -3.70
N LEU A 53 9.91 -10.67 -3.67
CA LEU A 53 11.27 -10.53 -3.15
C LEU A 53 12.13 -9.59 -3.99
N LEU A 54 12.08 -9.72 -5.32
CA LEU A 54 12.85 -8.88 -6.23
C LEU A 54 12.36 -7.43 -6.21
N SER A 55 11.04 -7.22 -6.29
CA SER A 55 10.47 -5.88 -6.18
C SER A 55 10.77 -5.24 -4.82
N GLY A 56 10.73 -6.01 -3.73
CA GLY A 56 11.12 -5.53 -2.40
C GLY A 56 12.60 -5.15 -2.31
N THR A 57 13.47 -5.98 -2.89
CA THR A 57 14.91 -5.71 -2.96
C THR A 57 15.19 -4.40 -3.67
N ILE A 58 14.56 -4.17 -4.82
CA ILE A 58 14.73 -2.93 -5.60
C ILE A 58 14.04 -1.75 -4.89
N ALA A 59 12.90 -1.98 -4.24
CA ALA A 59 12.15 -0.96 -3.53
C ALA A 59 12.90 -0.34 -2.35
N VAL A 60 13.93 -1.00 -1.81
CA VAL A 60 14.82 -0.41 -0.78
C VAL A 60 15.40 0.93 -1.25
N PHE A 61 15.65 1.08 -2.55
CA PHE A 61 16.18 2.30 -3.17
C PHE A 61 15.14 3.08 -3.99
N HIS A 62 13.83 2.93 -3.70
CA HIS A 62 12.81 3.51 -4.58
C HIS A 62 12.89 5.04 -4.67
N GLU A 63 13.31 5.72 -3.61
CA GLU A 63 13.46 7.18 -3.60
C GLU A 63 14.73 7.63 -4.32
N GLU A 64 15.83 6.88 -4.17
CA GLU A 64 17.10 7.14 -4.83
C GLU A 64 17.00 6.89 -6.34
N ILE A 65 16.26 5.85 -6.75
CA ILE A 65 15.90 5.61 -8.15
C ILE A 65 15.14 6.81 -8.71
N ASP A 66 14.16 7.31 -7.98
CA ASP A 66 13.42 8.49 -8.40
C ASP A 66 14.30 9.75 -8.45
N TRP A 67 15.15 9.97 -7.46
CA TRP A 67 16.09 11.09 -7.44
C TRP A 67 17.07 11.07 -8.64
N LEU A 68 17.48 9.87 -9.07
CA LEU A 68 18.32 9.68 -10.25
C LEU A 68 17.56 9.94 -11.56
N LEU A 69 16.27 9.61 -11.63
CA LEU A 69 15.48 9.67 -12.86
C LEU A 69 14.74 11.00 -13.07
N TYR A 70 14.39 11.70 -12.00
CA TYR A 70 13.58 12.93 -12.04
C TYR A 70 14.39 14.10 -11.50
N ALA A 71 14.68 15.08 -12.36
CA ALA A 71 15.48 16.25 -11.99
C ALA A 71 14.73 17.18 -11.02
N GLU A 72 13.40 17.18 -11.08
CA GLU A 72 12.48 17.93 -10.22
C GLU A 72 12.66 17.56 -8.74
N LYS A 73 13.10 16.34 -8.45
CA LYS A 73 13.31 15.83 -7.09
C LYS A 73 14.62 16.27 -6.45
N ARG A 74 15.51 16.98 -7.17
CA ARG A 74 16.84 17.37 -6.69
C ARG A 74 16.82 18.77 -6.10
N ALA A 75 17.44 18.93 -4.94
CA ALA A 75 17.68 20.22 -4.30
C ALA A 75 19.13 20.68 -4.49
N THR A 76 19.33 22.00 -4.53
CA THR A 76 20.66 22.61 -4.50
C THR A 76 21.02 22.91 -3.06
N VAL A 77 21.92 22.11 -2.47
CA VAL A 77 22.31 22.27 -1.07
C VAL A 77 22.97 23.64 -0.85
N ALA A 78 22.45 24.38 0.12
CA ALA A 78 23.02 25.64 0.60
C ALA A 78 23.38 25.54 2.10
N SER A 79 24.05 26.56 2.64
CA SER A 79 24.49 26.57 4.04
C SER A 79 23.34 26.62 5.05
N GLU A 80 22.21 27.23 4.68
CA GLU A 80 21.04 27.37 5.55
C GLU A 80 19.79 26.87 4.84
N ARG A 81 18.98 26.08 5.55
CA ARG A 81 17.63 25.71 5.09
C ARG A 81 16.64 26.80 5.48
N MET A 82 15.66 27.01 4.61
CA MET A 82 14.52 27.85 4.97
C MET A 82 13.66 27.18 6.04
N ASN A 83 12.90 28.00 6.80
CA ASN A 83 11.79 27.51 7.60
C ASN A 83 10.85 26.68 6.70
N PRO A 84 10.62 25.38 6.99
CA PRO A 84 9.79 24.52 6.15
C PRO A 84 8.36 25.01 5.93
N GLY A 85 7.80 25.72 6.92
CA GLY A 85 6.51 26.38 6.80
C GLY A 85 6.54 27.50 5.77
N ALA A 86 7.59 28.32 5.76
CA ALA A 86 7.76 29.36 4.74
C ALA A 86 7.93 28.79 3.33
N VAL A 87 8.59 27.63 3.20
CA VAL A 87 8.68 26.91 1.91
C VAL A 87 7.29 26.44 1.46
N TYR A 88 6.48 25.88 2.36
CA TYR A 88 5.11 25.52 2.06
C TYR A 88 4.26 26.74 1.64
N ASP A 89 4.35 27.84 2.38
CA ASP A 89 3.58 29.06 2.09
C ASP A 89 3.95 29.63 0.71
N LYS A 90 5.25 29.65 0.36
CA LYS A 90 5.70 30.01 -1.00
C LYS A 90 5.14 29.08 -2.07
N LEU A 91 5.12 27.77 -1.81
CA LEU A 91 4.59 26.79 -2.74
C LEU A 91 3.08 26.95 -2.93
N GLN A 92 2.31 27.17 -1.87
CA GLN A 92 0.87 27.40 -1.95
C GLN A 92 0.55 28.72 -2.69
N ALA A 93 1.39 29.74 -2.55
CA ALA A 93 1.25 31.00 -3.28
C ALA A 93 1.48 30.86 -4.80
N GLN A 94 2.23 29.86 -5.26
CA GLN A 94 2.36 29.54 -6.70
C GLN A 94 1.06 28.98 -7.29
N PHE A 95 0.21 28.41 -6.44
CA PHE A 95 -0.99 27.69 -6.85
C PHE A 95 -2.22 28.15 -6.03
N PRO A 96 -2.63 29.43 -6.10
CA PRO A 96 -3.73 29.95 -5.28
C PRO A 96 -5.06 29.21 -5.53
N GLU A 97 -5.29 28.79 -6.77
CA GLU A 97 -6.49 28.07 -7.20
C GLU A 97 -6.40 26.55 -7.04
N SER A 98 -5.25 26.01 -6.60
CA SER A 98 -5.05 24.57 -6.41
C SER A 98 -4.53 24.29 -5.01
N GLY A 99 -5.30 23.48 -4.30
CA GLY A 99 -5.01 23.13 -2.93
C GLY A 99 -3.86 22.15 -2.85
N ILE A 100 -2.93 22.45 -1.95
CA ILE A 100 -1.77 21.62 -1.65
C ILE A 100 -1.99 20.92 -0.32
N SER A 101 -1.80 19.62 -0.30
CA SER A 101 -1.94 18.78 0.89
C SER A 101 -0.68 17.95 1.14
N SER A 102 -0.44 17.60 2.40
CA SER A 102 0.63 16.70 2.84
C SER A 102 2.02 17.11 2.31
N PHE A 103 2.55 18.21 2.85
CA PHE A 103 3.85 18.76 2.46
C PHE A 103 4.99 18.10 3.22
N TYR A 104 5.80 17.29 2.53
CA TYR A 104 7.02 16.69 3.04
C TYR A 104 8.19 17.67 2.87
N THR A 105 8.84 18.02 3.97
CA THR A 105 9.86 19.08 4.03
C THR A 105 11.22 18.66 3.47
N ALA A 106 11.41 17.35 3.26
CA ALA A 106 12.69 16.71 2.96
C ALA A 106 13.77 17.00 4.02
N ALA A 107 13.39 17.30 5.27
CA ALA A 107 14.34 17.57 6.35
C ALA A 107 15.25 16.36 6.66
N ASP A 108 14.79 15.14 6.38
CA ASP A 108 15.53 13.88 6.46
C ASP A 108 16.43 13.60 5.25
N ARG A 109 16.41 14.44 4.20
CA ARG A 109 17.14 14.23 2.93
C ARG A 109 17.66 15.52 2.32
N GLU A 110 18.89 15.88 2.65
CA GLU A 110 19.49 17.17 2.26
C GLU A 110 19.50 17.48 0.76
N GLN A 111 19.68 16.46 -0.10
CA GLN A 111 19.79 16.64 -1.56
C GLN A 111 18.45 16.48 -2.29
N THR A 112 17.34 16.32 -1.57
CA THR A 112 16.01 16.06 -2.13
C THR A 112 15.14 17.30 -1.99
N ALA A 113 14.37 17.62 -3.03
CA ALA A 113 13.37 18.67 -2.99
C ALA A 113 12.24 18.31 -2.01
N ALA A 114 11.68 19.32 -1.34
CA ALA A 114 10.44 19.16 -0.59
C ALA A 114 9.28 18.89 -1.56
N THR A 115 8.30 18.10 -1.14
CA THR A 115 7.24 17.61 -2.04
C THR A 115 5.85 17.76 -1.44
N ALA A 116 4.84 17.92 -2.29
CA ALA A 116 3.45 18.01 -1.84
C ALA A 116 2.48 17.42 -2.88
N LEU A 117 1.30 17.02 -2.43
CA LEU A 117 0.22 16.64 -3.34
C LEU A 117 -0.57 17.89 -3.74
N LYS A 118 -0.57 18.21 -5.03
CA LYS A 118 -1.37 19.29 -5.61
C LYS A 118 -2.60 18.69 -6.28
N SER A 119 -3.77 19.23 -5.97
CA SER A 119 -5.02 18.85 -6.65
C SER A 119 -5.06 19.42 -8.06
N THR A 120 -5.62 18.68 -9.02
CA THR A 120 -5.82 19.16 -10.40
C THR A 120 -7.26 19.59 -10.62
N THR A 121 -7.48 20.51 -11.56
CA THR A 121 -8.83 20.95 -11.99
C THR A 121 -9.66 19.81 -12.60
N SER A 122 -9.03 18.72 -13.03
CA SER A 122 -9.70 17.51 -13.50
C SER A 122 -10.19 16.60 -12.36
N GLY A 123 -9.99 16.95 -11.10
CA GLY A 123 -10.32 16.10 -9.94
C GLY A 123 -9.34 14.94 -9.75
N GLY A 124 -8.09 15.13 -10.16
CA GLY A 124 -6.95 14.23 -9.93
C GLY A 124 -5.89 14.92 -9.05
N PHE A 125 -4.66 14.40 -9.07
CA PHE A 125 -3.56 14.97 -8.30
C PHE A 125 -2.20 14.76 -8.98
N THR A 126 -1.31 15.73 -8.81
CA THR A 126 0.11 15.65 -9.18
C THR A 126 0.98 15.84 -7.94
N VAL A 127 2.27 15.50 -8.05
CA VAL A 127 3.26 15.78 -7.02
C VAL A 127 4.07 17.00 -7.45
N VAL A 128 4.05 18.06 -6.65
CA VAL A 128 4.86 19.26 -6.86
C VAL A 128 6.14 19.19 -6.04
N HIS A 129 7.22 19.74 -6.58
CA HIS A 129 8.54 19.75 -5.95
C HIS A 129 9.06 21.18 -5.78
N ILE A 130 9.66 21.48 -4.64
CA ILE A 130 10.22 22.80 -4.32
C ILE A 130 11.54 22.65 -3.58
N ASP A 131 12.52 23.49 -3.91
CA ASP A 131 13.82 23.49 -3.25
C ASP A 131 13.68 23.98 -1.79
N PRO A 132 14.09 23.18 -0.79
CA PRO A 132 13.95 23.55 0.62
C PRO A 132 14.96 24.61 1.09
N TYR A 133 15.97 24.96 0.28
CA TYR A 133 16.97 25.98 0.61
C TYR A 133 16.63 27.31 -0.06
N SER A 134 16.26 27.31 -1.34
CA SER A 134 15.96 28.56 -2.08
C SER A 134 14.47 28.91 -2.09
N GLY A 135 13.58 27.92 -1.92
CA GLY A 135 12.15 28.07 -2.17
C GLY A 135 11.81 28.15 -3.66
N GLU A 136 12.72 27.73 -4.54
CA GLU A 136 12.50 27.67 -5.99
C GLU A 136 11.64 26.46 -6.35
N PHE A 137 10.57 26.68 -7.11
CA PHE A 137 9.74 25.61 -7.65
C PHE A 137 10.54 24.77 -8.67
N LYS A 138 10.62 23.45 -8.46
CA LYS A 138 11.43 22.53 -9.28
C LYS A 138 10.64 21.82 -10.37
N GLY A 139 9.31 21.83 -10.32
CA GLY A 139 8.44 21.20 -11.31
C GLY A 139 7.43 20.24 -10.70
N GLU A 140 6.74 19.52 -11.58
CA GLU A 140 5.73 18.52 -11.21
C GLU A 140 6.11 17.15 -11.73
N THR A 141 5.79 16.13 -10.95
CA THR A 141 5.82 14.75 -11.41
C THR A 141 4.46 14.11 -11.25
N ASP A 142 4.23 13.12 -12.08
CA ASP A 142 3.21 12.11 -11.86
C ASP A 142 3.36 11.41 -10.49
N PHE A 143 2.25 10.89 -9.95
CA PHE A 143 2.28 10.13 -8.69
C PHE A 143 3.00 8.77 -8.81
N LEU A 144 2.78 8.06 -9.90
CA LEU A 144 3.38 6.76 -10.24
C LEU A 144 4.71 6.99 -10.98
N THR A 145 5.68 7.54 -10.26
CA THR A 145 7.08 7.51 -10.67
C THR A 145 7.62 6.07 -10.76
N VAL A 146 8.80 5.87 -11.36
CA VAL A 146 9.43 4.54 -11.46
C VAL A 146 9.64 3.90 -10.07
N GLY A 147 10.14 4.66 -9.10
CA GLY A 147 10.29 4.22 -7.72
C GLY A 147 8.94 3.88 -7.07
N SER A 148 7.95 4.75 -7.22
CA SER A 148 6.59 4.50 -6.72
C SER A 148 5.95 3.25 -7.35
N PHE A 149 6.20 3.01 -8.64
CA PHE A 149 5.77 1.80 -9.33
C PHE A 149 6.35 0.54 -8.69
N ILE A 150 7.66 0.51 -8.44
CA ILE A 150 8.34 -0.63 -7.82
C ILE A 150 7.83 -0.85 -6.39
N ARG A 151 7.63 0.22 -5.62
CA ARG A 151 7.06 0.17 -4.27
C ARG A 151 5.63 -0.37 -4.26
N ILE A 152 4.78 0.06 -5.19
CA ILE A 152 3.39 -0.41 -5.29
C ILE A 152 3.35 -1.87 -5.77
N LEU A 153 4.24 -2.26 -6.68
CA LEU A 153 4.43 -3.65 -7.10
C LEU A 153 4.77 -4.53 -5.89
N HIS A 154 5.71 -4.12 -5.05
CA HIS A 154 6.08 -4.89 -3.86
C HIS A 154 4.95 -4.95 -2.83
N THR A 155 4.36 -3.80 -2.48
CA THR A 155 3.43 -3.69 -1.34
C THR A 155 2.03 -4.24 -1.64
N ASN A 156 1.58 -4.16 -2.90
CA ASN A 156 0.23 -4.52 -3.30
C ASN A 156 0.16 -5.38 -4.58
N LEU A 157 1.27 -5.63 -5.29
CA LEU A 157 1.28 -6.32 -6.59
C LEU A 157 0.32 -5.69 -7.62
N PHE A 158 0.05 -4.39 -7.51
CA PHE A 158 -0.98 -3.69 -8.27
C PHE A 158 -2.38 -4.31 -8.21
N MET A 159 -2.70 -5.11 -7.19
CA MET A 159 -4.03 -5.69 -6.98
C MET A 159 -4.80 -4.87 -5.94
N PRO A 160 -5.80 -4.05 -6.33
CA PRO A 160 -6.57 -3.26 -5.38
C PRO A 160 -7.25 -4.15 -4.34
N LEU A 161 -7.38 -3.64 -3.10
CA LEU A 161 -8.06 -4.28 -1.96
C LEU A 161 -7.38 -5.54 -1.37
N VAL A 162 -7.01 -6.51 -2.20
CA VAL A 162 -6.52 -7.83 -1.76
C VAL A 162 -5.00 -7.97 -1.83
N GLY A 163 -4.34 -7.16 -2.67
CA GLY A 163 -2.91 -7.28 -2.95
C GLY A 163 -2.03 -7.19 -1.71
N ARG A 164 -2.32 -6.22 -0.84
CA ARG A 164 -1.60 -6.04 0.44
C ARG A 164 -1.71 -7.27 1.33
N ALA A 165 -2.90 -7.84 1.47
CA ALA A 165 -3.12 -9.05 2.26
C ALA A 165 -2.33 -10.25 1.71
N PHE A 166 -2.26 -10.41 0.39
CA PHE A 166 -1.44 -11.44 -0.25
C PHE A 166 0.06 -11.25 0.00
N VAL A 167 0.57 -10.03 -0.14
CA VAL A 167 1.98 -9.71 0.13
C VAL A 167 2.31 -9.95 1.60
N ASN A 168 1.46 -9.52 2.52
CA ASN A 168 1.66 -9.77 3.94
C ASN A 168 1.66 -11.27 4.28
N PHE A 169 0.78 -12.06 3.64
CA PHE A 169 0.74 -13.51 3.80
C PHE A 169 2.05 -14.19 3.38
N PHE A 170 2.77 -13.62 2.40
CA PHE A 170 4.10 -14.09 2.03
C PHE A 170 5.12 -13.93 3.18
N GLY A 171 4.94 -12.97 4.08
CA GLY A 171 5.72 -12.88 5.33
C GLY A 171 5.55 -14.12 6.22
N VAL A 172 4.31 -14.61 6.36
CA VAL A 172 4.01 -15.84 7.12
C VAL A 172 4.65 -17.06 6.45
N LEU A 173 4.52 -17.15 5.12
CA LEU A 173 5.16 -18.22 4.35
C LEU A 173 6.70 -18.16 4.43
N CYS A 174 7.27 -16.96 4.54
CA CYS A 174 8.70 -16.77 4.77
C CYS A 174 9.13 -17.35 6.12
N LEU A 175 8.39 -17.09 7.20
CA LEU A 175 8.66 -17.69 8.52
C LEU A 175 8.49 -19.21 8.53
N ILE A 176 7.42 -19.72 7.92
CA ILE A 176 7.24 -21.18 7.79
C ILE A 176 8.40 -21.78 6.99
N GLY A 177 8.80 -21.13 5.90
CA GLY A 177 9.96 -21.51 5.08
C GLY A 177 11.26 -21.54 5.89
N LEU A 178 11.51 -20.53 6.70
CA LEU A 178 12.65 -20.43 7.60
C LEU A 178 12.68 -21.60 8.60
N VAL A 179 11.60 -21.78 9.38
CA VAL A 179 11.49 -22.82 10.41
C VAL A 179 11.61 -24.21 9.79
N THR A 180 10.92 -24.47 8.69
CA THR A 180 10.98 -25.77 8.02
C THR A 180 12.33 -26.03 7.35
N GLY A 181 13.01 -24.99 6.85
CA GLY A 181 14.38 -25.08 6.35
C GLY A 181 15.37 -25.52 7.42
N LEU A 182 15.29 -24.91 8.61
CA LEU A 182 16.13 -25.26 9.76
C LEU A 182 15.88 -26.69 10.28
N ILE A 183 14.62 -27.12 10.35
CA ILE A 183 14.27 -28.49 10.76
C ILE A 183 14.76 -29.52 9.73
N ALA A 184 14.66 -29.20 8.43
CA ALA A 184 15.13 -30.06 7.36
C ALA A 184 16.68 -30.14 7.31
N TYR A 185 17.37 -29.04 7.56
CA TYR A 185 18.83 -28.97 7.59
C TYR A 185 19.38 -29.16 9.01
N ARG A 186 19.32 -30.42 9.48
CA ARG A 186 19.77 -30.80 10.82
C ARG A 186 21.22 -30.39 11.09
N ARG A 187 21.50 -29.86 12.29
CA ARG A 187 22.83 -29.38 12.71
C ARG A 187 23.39 -28.28 11.78
N PHE A 188 22.53 -27.41 11.26
CA PHE A 188 22.91 -26.29 10.40
C PHE A 188 24.04 -25.44 11.00
N TRP A 189 24.06 -25.27 12.32
CA TRP A 189 25.07 -24.50 13.06
C TRP A 189 26.52 -24.98 12.84
N ARG A 190 26.73 -26.26 12.52
CA ARG A 190 28.08 -26.78 12.20
C ARG A 190 28.59 -26.36 10.82
N HIS A 191 27.73 -25.75 10.00
CA HIS A 191 27.99 -25.52 8.58
C HIS A 191 28.07 -24.03 8.19
N PHE A 192 28.04 -23.10 9.16
CA PHE A 192 28.14 -21.65 8.87
C PHE A 192 29.39 -21.31 8.03
N PHE A 193 30.50 -21.97 8.32
CA PHE A 193 31.78 -21.76 7.63
C PHE A 193 32.10 -22.87 6.60
N THR A 194 31.13 -23.71 6.25
CA THR A 194 31.32 -24.73 5.20
C THR A 194 31.08 -24.11 3.83
N LEU A 195 32.16 -23.89 3.07
CA LEU A 195 32.07 -23.29 1.74
C LEU A 195 31.39 -24.23 0.72
N PRO A 196 30.60 -23.68 -0.23
CA PRO A 196 30.04 -24.47 -1.33
C PRO A 196 31.12 -25.13 -2.18
N ARG A 197 30.92 -26.41 -2.52
CA ARG A 197 31.83 -27.13 -3.42
C ARG A 197 31.71 -26.57 -4.83
N TYR A 198 32.76 -25.94 -5.34
CA TYR A 198 32.77 -25.31 -6.67
C TYR A 198 33.55 -26.11 -7.73
N ARG A 199 34.58 -26.88 -7.35
CA ARG A 199 35.38 -27.70 -8.27
C ARG A 199 34.83 -29.13 -8.40
N GLY A 200 34.79 -29.64 -9.64
CA GLY A 200 34.50 -31.06 -9.94
C GLY A 200 33.06 -31.53 -9.66
N VAL A 201 32.11 -30.63 -9.39
CA VAL A 201 30.71 -30.99 -9.09
C VAL A 201 29.75 -30.54 -10.20
N LYS A 202 28.68 -31.33 -10.40
CA LYS A 202 27.59 -30.93 -11.31
C LYS A 202 26.95 -29.64 -10.78
N PHE A 203 26.65 -28.69 -11.66
CA PHE A 203 26.11 -27.36 -11.31
C PHE A 203 24.89 -27.37 -10.36
N HIS A 204 23.98 -28.36 -10.46
CA HIS A 204 22.82 -28.44 -9.56
C HIS A 204 23.21 -28.79 -8.11
N ARG A 205 24.33 -29.48 -7.88
CA ARG A 205 24.83 -29.76 -6.53
C ARG A 205 25.54 -28.54 -5.95
N PHE A 206 26.33 -27.83 -6.78
CA PHE A 206 26.89 -26.53 -6.40
C PHE A 206 25.78 -25.56 -5.99
N LEU A 207 24.73 -25.41 -6.81
CA LEU A 207 23.58 -24.58 -6.45
C LEU A 207 22.89 -25.02 -5.15
N ALA A 208 22.78 -26.32 -4.88
CA ALA A 208 22.22 -26.80 -3.61
C ALA A 208 23.12 -26.48 -2.41
N ASP A 209 24.45 -26.54 -2.57
CA ASP A 209 25.39 -26.13 -1.54
C ASP A 209 25.36 -24.61 -1.34
N LEU A 210 25.30 -23.83 -2.43
CA LEU A 210 25.17 -22.38 -2.40
C LEU A 210 23.85 -21.93 -1.75
N HIS A 211 22.74 -22.59 -2.08
CA HIS A 211 21.43 -22.30 -1.47
C HIS A 211 21.44 -22.49 0.05
N LYS A 212 22.07 -23.58 0.54
CA LYS A 212 22.23 -23.79 1.98
C LYS A 212 23.13 -22.73 2.62
N PHE A 213 24.24 -22.39 1.95
CA PHE A 213 25.19 -21.40 2.45
C PHE A 213 24.56 -20.01 2.56
N ILE A 214 23.94 -19.52 1.48
CA ILE A 214 23.24 -18.23 1.47
C ILE A 214 22.10 -18.24 2.50
N GLY A 215 21.28 -19.30 2.52
CA GLY A 215 20.17 -19.39 3.47
C GLY A 215 20.61 -19.34 4.94
N LEU A 216 21.78 -19.90 5.24
CA LEU A 216 22.36 -19.91 6.58
C LEU A 216 22.90 -18.53 7.01
N TRP A 217 23.54 -17.80 6.09
CA TRP A 217 24.02 -16.44 6.35
C TRP A 217 22.89 -15.40 6.35
N SER A 218 21.79 -15.66 5.65
CA SER A 218 20.61 -14.79 5.60
C SER A 218 19.58 -15.06 6.71
N LEU A 219 19.82 -15.96 7.67
CA LEU A 219 18.80 -16.36 8.66
C LEU A 219 18.21 -15.18 9.44
N TRP A 220 19.06 -14.29 9.93
CA TRP A 220 18.65 -13.11 10.71
C TRP A 220 17.76 -12.18 9.86
N PHE A 221 18.14 -11.97 8.60
CA PHE A 221 17.41 -11.11 7.68
C PHE A 221 16.06 -11.71 7.30
N VAL A 222 16.02 -13.00 6.97
CA VAL A 222 14.79 -13.75 6.70
C VAL A 222 13.85 -13.71 7.91
N LEU A 223 14.39 -13.76 9.13
CA LEU A 223 13.61 -13.61 10.36
C LEU A 223 12.99 -12.21 10.46
N ILE A 224 13.77 -11.14 10.27
CA ILE A 224 13.27 -9.75 10.32
C ILE A 224 12.16 -9.53 9.29
N ILE A 225 12.39 -9.89 8.03
CA ILE A 225 11.42 -9.72 6.94
C ILE A 225 10.18 -10.61 7.15
N GLY A 226 10.38 -11.84 7.62
CA GLY A 226 9.29 -12.76 7.93
C GLY A 226 8.42 -12.28 9.10
N VAL A 227 9.02 -11.78 10.19
CA VAL A 227 8.30 -11.25 11.36
C VAL A 227 7.53 -10.00 11.00
N SER A 228 8.18 -9.00 10.38
CA SER A 228 7.53 -7.75 9.96
C SER A 228 6.39 -7.98 8.96
N GLY A 229 6.60 -8.84 7.95
CA GLY A 229 5.53 -9.19 7.01
C GLY A 229 4.37 -9.95 7.66
N SER A 230 4.65 -10.87 8.59
CA SER A 230 3.63 -11.59 9.37
C SER A 230 2.86 -10.69 10.32
N TRP A 231 3.55 -9.70 10.91
CA TRP A 231 2.92 -8.68 11.74
C TRP A 231 1.91 -7.85 10.94
N TRP A 232 2.27 -7.43 9.73
CA TRP A 232 1.32 -6.76 8.85
C TRP A 232 0.21 -7.67 8.34
N PHE A 233 0.42 -8.99 8.23
CA PHE A 233 -0.65 -9.94 7.93
C PHE A 233 -1.68 -10.00 9.06
N TYR A 234 -1.19 -9.97 10.29
CA TYR A 234 -2.04 -9.86 11.47
C TYR A 234 -2.84 -8.55 11.46
N HIS A 235 -2.24 -7.39 11.15
CA HIS A 235 -3.00 -6.14 11.02
C HIS A 235 -3.96 -6.13 9.81
N ASN A 236 -3.51 -6.61 8.66
CA ASN A 236 -4.27 -6.70 7.41
C ASN A 236 -3.96 -8.04 6.72
N PRO A 237 -4.91 -8.98 6.67
CA PRO A 237 -6.35 -8.76 6.83
C PRO A 237 -6.93 -9.00 8.24
N LEU A 238 -6.23 -9.65 9.18
CA LEU A 238 -6.91 -10.27 10.32
C LEU A 238 -7.59 -9.26 11.26
N VAL A 239 -6.89 -8.22 11.72
CA VAL A 239 -7.48 -7.17 12.57
C VAL A 239 -8.43 -6.28 11.77
N LEU A 240 -8.02 -5.85 10.57
CA LEU A 240 -8.83 -4.97 9.72
C LEU A 240 -10.24 -5.53 9.43
N TYR A 241 -10.33 -6.82 9.14
CA TYR A 241 -11.61 -7.50 8.89
C TYR A 241 -12.18 -8.20 10.13
N LYS A 242 -11.70 -7.84 11.33
CA LYS A 242 -12.21 -8.31 12.63
C LYS A 242 -12.17 -9.84 12.81
N LEU A 243 -11.21 -10.51 12.17
CA LEU A 243 -10.92 -11.94 12.32
C LEU A 243 -9.99 -12.22 13.52
N ALA A 244 -9.29 -11.20 14.01
CA ALA A 244 -8.47 -11.25 15.21
C ALA A 244 -8.65 -9.95 16.04
N PRO A 245 -8.58 -10.02 17.38
CA PRO A 245 -8.63 -8.83 18.22
C PRO A 245 -7.34 -8.01 18.06
N PRO A 246 -7.37 -6.67 18.13
CA PRO A 246 -6.18 -5.82 18.12
C PRO A 246 -5.37 -5.99 19.42
N VAL A 247 -4.06 -6.19 19.31
CA VAL A 247 -3.12 -6.23 20.45
C VAL A 247 -2.41 -4.90 20.70
N VAL A 248 -2.48 -3.98 19.74
CA VAL A 248 -1.94 -2.62 19.86
C VAL A 248 -3.10 -1.69 20.26
N GLU A 249 -2.84 -0.83 21.22
CA GLU A 249 -3.77 0.21 21.66
C GLU A 249 -4.24 1.10 20.51
N ALA A 250 -5.54 1.41 20.50
CA ALA A 250 -6.10 2.34 19.53
C ALA A 250 -5.45 3.72 19.66
N LEU A 251 -5.24 4.40 18.54
CA LEU A 251 -4.79 5.78 18.57
C LEU A 251 -5.88 6.64 19.21
N PRO A 252 -5.51 7.61 20.08
CA PRO A 252 -6.46 8.60 20.55
C PRO A 252 -7.02 9.38 19.36
N ILE A 253 -8.26 9.87 19.51
CA ILE A 253 -8.87 10.77 18.54
C ILE A 253 -7.97 12.01 18.42
N GLU A 254 -7.60 12.37 17.20
CA GLU A 254 -6.78 13.56 16.96
C GLU A 254 -7.54 14.79 17.47
N PRO A 255 -6.92 15.66 18.28
CA PRO A 255 -7.59 16.81 18.84
C PRO A 255 -7.95 17.79 17.71
N GLY A 256 -9.19 18.24 17.71
CA GLY A 256 -9.66 19.34 16.86
C GLY A 256 -9.98 20.56 17.72
N LEU A 257 -10.40 21.63 17.05
CA LEU A 257 -10.89 22.82 17.74
C LEU A 257 -12.30 22.53 18.25
N SER A 258 -12.54 22.78 19.53
CA SER A 258 -13.87 22.64 20.11
C SER A 258 -14.80 23.74 19.57
N ARG A 259 -16.11 23.54 19.70
CA ARG A 259 -17.09 24.60 19.38
C ARG A 259 -16.83 25.89 20.17
N ARG A 260 -16.26 25.78 21.37
CA ARG A 260 -15.90 26.92 22.20
C ARG A 260 -14.69 27.66 21.63
N ASP A 261 -13.70 26.94 21.12
CA ASP A 261 -12.50 27.54 20.50
C ASP A 261 -12.88 28.30 19.24
N ILE A 262 -13.70 27.70 18.38
CA ILE A 262 -14.22 28.37 17.17
C ILE A 262 -15.04 29.62 17.53
N LYS A 263 -15.85 29.56 18.58
CA LYS A 263 -16.65 30.72 19.02
C LYS A 263 -15.77 31.87 19.54
N GLN A 264 -14.61 31.57 20.13
CA GLN A 264 -13.67 32.58 20.63
C GLN A 264 -12.98 33.37 19.51
N LEU A 265 -12.95 32.85 18.28
CA LEU A 265 -12.44 33.58 17.11
C LEU A 265 -13.30 34.79 16.73
N GLY A 266 -14.51 34.91 17.30
CA GLY A 266 -15.42 36.02 17.04
C GLY A 266 -16.29 35.79 15.80
N THR A 267 -16.85 36.88 15.27
CA THR A 267 -17.76 36.89 14.12
C THR A 267 -17.13 37.46 12.84
N SER A 268 -15.94 38.03 12.93
CA SER A 268 -15.15 38.46 11.78
C SER A 268 -14.36 37.28 11.21
N THR A 269 -14.06 37.30 9.91
CA THR A 269 -13.18 36.32 9.29
C THR A 269 -11.81 36.30 9.97
N PRO A 270 -11.42 35.21 10.65
CA PRO A 270 -10.16 35.13 11.37
C PRO A 270 -9.02 34.84 10.40
N THR A 271 -7.91 35.54 10.59
CA THR A 271 -6.67 35.28 9.88
C THR A 271 -6.01 34.02 10.45
N LYS A 272 -5.77 33.02 9.61
CA LYS A 272 -4.96 31.85 9.97
C LYS A 272 -3.49 32.27 10.06
N LEU A 273 -2.75 31.66 10.97
CA LEU A 273 -1.30 31.77 10.97
C LEU A 273 -0.75 31.14 9.68
N SER A 274 0.32 31.73 9.18
CA SER A 274 1.16 31.14 8.14
C SER A 274 1.77 29.83 8.63
N SER A 275 2.12 28.95 7.70
CA SER A 275 2.77 27.69 8.08
C SER A 275 4.15 27.95 8.68
N ALA A 276 4.82 29.04 8.29
CA ALA A 276 6.05 29.52 8.92
C ALA A 276 5.87 29.77 10.42
N GLU A 277 4.84 30.51 10.81
CA GLU A 277 4.51 30.80 12.21
C GLU A 277 4.12 29.53 12.98
N ILE A 278 3.41 28.60 12.34
CA ILE A 278 3.06 27.30 12.95
C ILE A 278 4.31 26.47 13.25
N VAL A 279 5.26 26.42 12.30
CA VAL A 279 6.54 25.72 12.49
C VAL A 279 7.38 26.39 13.57
N GLU A 280 7.42 27.73 13.62
CA GLU A 280 8.08 28.48 14.70
C GLU A 280 7.45 28.20 16.07
N ALA A 281 6.13 28.09 16.16
CA ALA A 281 5.44 27.75 17.40
C ALA A 281 5.84 26.34 17.90
N VAL A 282 5.99 25.37 16.98
CA VAL A 282 6.48 24.02 17.32
C VAL A 282 7.94 24.06 17.77
N HIS A 283 8.84 24.73 17.04
CA HIS A 283 10.25 24.83 17.45
C HIS A 283 10.45 25.61 18.75
N LYS A 284 9.60 26.59 19.03
CA LYS A 284 9.60 27.28 20.33
C LYS A 284 9.17 26.36 21.47
N HIS A 285 8.26 25.42 21.21
CA HIS A 285 7.79 24.45 22.19
C HIS A 285 8.77 23.27 22.37
N ASP A 286 9.32 22.76 21.28
CA ASP A 286 10.26 21.63 21.23
C ASP A 286 11.37 21.92 20.20
N PRO A 287 12.50 22.55 20.62
CA PRO A 287 13.58 22.93 19.72
C PRO A 287 14.24 21.77 18.99
N ASP A 288 14.24 20.58 19.59
CA ASP A 288 14.88 19.38 19.05
C ASP A 288 13.98 18.63 18.04
N PHE A 289 12.74 19.08 17.84
CA PHE A 289 11.80 18.42 16.95
C PHE A 289 12.11 18.70 15.48
N THR A 290 12.44 17.66 14.72
CA THR A 290 12.67 17.79 13.28
C THR A 290 11.36 17.64 12.52
N VAL A 291 10.92 18.72 11.86
CA VAL A 291 9.65 18.76 11.11
C VAL A 291 9.80 18.08 9.74
N ILE A 292 9.13 16.96 9.54
CA ILE A 292 9.20 16.14 8.31
C ILE A 292 7.96 16.30 7.42
N LEU A 293 6.77 16.47 8.01
CA LEU A 293 5.53 16.53 7.26
C LEU A 293 4.55 17.55 7.88
N LEU A 294 4.12 18.50 7.06
CA LEU A 294 3.08 19.48 7.38
C LEU A 294 1.75 19.06 6.77
N ARG A 295 0.70 19.03 7.60
CA ARG A 295 -0.69 18.81 7.15
C ARG A 295 -1.57 19.96 7.68
N PRO A 296 -1.80 20.99 6.84
CA PRO A 296 -2.72 22.07 7.15
C PRO A 296 -4.15 21.57 7.39
N PRO A 297 -4.99 22.33 8.12
CA PRO A 297 -6.37 21.95 8.39
C PRO A 297 -7.23 22.03 7.12
N GLU A 298 -7.86 20.92 6.76
CA GLU A 298 -8.82 20.82 5.64
C GLU A 298 -10.19 21.48 5.92
N HIS A 299 -10.47 21.88 7.17
CA HIS A 299 -11.60 22.73 7.54
C HIS A 299 -11.30 23.45 8.87
N ASN A 300 -12.06 24.50 9.18
CA ASN A 300 -11.76 25.42 10.30
C ASN A 300 -11.84 24.79 11.71
N GLY A 301 -12.35 23.56 11.81
CA GLY A 301 -12.46 22.81 13.07
C GLY A 301 -11.29 21.85 13.34
N MET A 302 -10.33 21.74 12.42
CA MET A 302 -9.18 20.85 12.58
C MET A 302 -7.94 21.58 13.08
N ALA A 303 -7.10 20.86 13.81
CA ALA A 303 -5.76 21.31 14.13
C ALA A 303 -4.85 21.27 12.90
N TYR A 304 -3.81 22.08 12.92
CA TYR A 304 -2.67 21.90 12.02
C TYR A 304 -1.83 20.74 12.57
N SER A 305 -1.58 19.70 11.76
CA SER A 305 -0.75 18.57 12.17
C SER A 305 0.68 18.77 11.67
N VAL A 306 1.62 18.86 12.61
CA VAL A 306 3.07 18.95 12.34
C VAL A 306 3.70 17.63 12.78
N ARG A 307 4.16 16.83 11.81
CA ARG A 307 4.72 15.50 12.03
C ARG A 307 6.21 15.49 11.82
N GLY A 308 6.89 14.62 12.55
CA GLY A 308 8.34 14.63 12.59
C GLY A 308 8.92 13.53 13.46
N MET A 309 10.16 13.76 13.87
CA MET A 309 10.94 12.86 14.72
C MET A 309 11.81 13.64 15.70
N LYS A 310 12.29 12.92 16.71
CA LYS A 310 13.16 13.38 17.79
C LYS A 310 14.26 12.35 18.05
N ASP A 311 14.83 11.81 16.95
CA ASP A 311 15.85 10.75 16.93
C ASP A 311 15.47 9.48 17.73
N ASP A 312 14.17 9.15 17.73
CA ASP A 312 13.64 7.96 18.37
C ASP A 312 14.07 6.68 17.63
N LEU A 313 14.88 5.85 18.30
CA LEU A 313 15.34 4.56 17.76
C LEU A 313 14.20 3.69 17.23
N LEU A 314 14.40 3.16 16.02
CA LEU A 314 13.47 2.24 15.34
C LEU A 314 12.05 2.81 15.18
N THR A 315 11.94 4.09 14.88
CA THR A 315 10.67 4.72 14.48
C THR A 315 10.74 5.23 13.04
N SER A 316 9.59 5.54 12.43
CA SER A 316 9.55 6.27 11.16
C SER A 316 9.69 7.77 11.44
N THR A 317 10.27 8.48 10.48
CA THR A 317 10.45 9.95 10.48
C THR A 317 9.17 10.80 10.66
N VAL A 318 7.98 10.19 10.71
CA VAL A 318 6.67 10.86 10.81
C VAL A 318 5.75 10.27 11.88
N ASP A 319 6.28 9.43 12.77
CA ASP A 319 5.48 8.77 13.81
C ASP A 319 5.12 9.71 14.97
N SER A 320 5.96 10.70 15.26
CA SER A 320 5.69 11.76 16.25
C SER A 320 4.92 12.93 15.63
N VAL A 321 3.98 13.52 16.37
CA VAL A 321 3.14 14.60 15.90
C VAL A 321 2.78 15.60 16.99
N TYR A 322 2.81 16.89 16.64
CA TYR A 322 2.18 17.97 17.36
C TYR A 322 0.91 18.44 16.62
N PHE A 323 -0.14 18.73 17.39
CA PHE A 323 -1.38 19.32 16.91
C PHE A 323 -1.43 20.78 17.37
N VAL A 324 -1.43 21.70 16.42
CA VAL A 324 -1.30 23.14 16.65
C VAL A 324 -2.61 23.83 16.31
N HIS A 325 -3.03 24.77 17.16
CA HIS A 325 -4.18 25.62 16.91
C HIS A 325 -3.88 26.58 15.73
N PRO A 326 -4.59 26.48 14.59
CA PRO A 326 -4.21 27.20 13.36
C PRO A 326 -4.27 28.73 13.44
N TYR A 327 -4.98 29.28 14.42
CA TYR A 327 -5.17 30.73 14.57
C TYR A 327 -4.35 31.35 15.70
N THR A 328 -3.78 30.54 16.60
CA THR A 328 -3.08 31.06 17.81
C THR A 328 -1.68 30.47 18.00
N GLY A 329 -1.35 29.39 17.28
CA GLY A 329 -0.06 28.71 17.43
C GLY A 329 0.06 27.87 18.70
N ALA A 330 -0.99 27.81 19.53
CA ALA A 330 -0.97 27.01 20.75
C ALA A 330 -0.91 25.50 20.42
N ILE A 331 -0.04 24.77 21.10
CA ILE A 331 -0.03 23.30 21.03
C ILE A 331 -1.23 22.77 21.81
N ILE A 332 -2.18 22.15 21.12
CA ILE A 332 -3.42 21.63 21.73
C ILE A 332 -3.39 20.10 21.95
N GLY A 333 -2.32 19.45 21.47
CA GLY A 333 -2.04 18.07 21.80
C GLY A 333 -0.78 17.57 21.10
N SER A 334 -0.29 16.43 21.55
CA SER A 334 0.86 15.75 20.97
C SER A 334 0.64 14.24 20.99
N ARG A 335 1.39 13.54 20.14
CA ARG A 335 1.59 12.10 20.20
C ARG A 335 3.02 11.85 19.78
N LEU A 336 3.89 11.72 20.77
CA LEU A 336 5.32 11.51 20.59
C LEU A 336 5.66 10.03 20.78
N MET A 337 6.72 9.56 20.13
CA MET A 337 7.17 8.17 20.28
C MET A 337 7.92 7.93 21.58
N GLU A 338 8.52 8.95 22.19
CA GLU A 338 9.05 8.90 23.57
C GLU A 338 8.02 8.39 24.59
N ASP A 339 6.75 8.82 24.47
CA ASP A 339 5.65 8.44 25.35
C ASP A 339 4.91 7.16 24.93
N ALA A 340 5.32 6.54 23.82
CA ALA A 340 4.60 5.40 23.27
C ALA A 340 4.80 4.14 24.12
N SER A 341 3.70 3.40 24.37
CA SER A 341 3.77 2.09 25.01
C SER A 341 4.68 1.12 24.24
N PHE A 342 5.20 0.10 24.93
CA PHE A 342 6.03 -0.93 24.28
C PHE A 342 5.33 -1.56 23.05
N GLY A 343 4.04 -1.89 23.17
CA GLY A 343 3.28 -2.48 22.06
C GLY A 343 3.20 -1.56 20.84
N ARG A 344 3.04 -0.24 21.07
CA ARG A 344 3.05 0.76 19.99
C ARG A 344 4.44 0.94 19.40
N ARG A 345 5.50 1.02 20.23
CA ARG A 345 6.89 1.07 19.74
C ARG A 345 7.25 -0.15 18.90
N PHE A 346 6.85 -1.34 19.35
CA PHE A 346 7.05 -2.59 18.60
C PHE A 346 6.32 -2.58 17.25
N ASP A 347 5.07 -2.11 17.21
CA ASP A 347 4.31 -1.94 15.96
C ASP A 347 5.01 -1.00 14.98
N ARG A 348 5.47 0.16 15.47
CA ARG A 348 6.16 1.16 14.65
C ARG A 348 7.53 0.69 14.16
N ALA A 349 8.26 -0.07 14.96
CA ALA A 349 9.56 -0.63 14.58
C ALA A 349 9.52 -1.58 13.39
N MET A 350 8.37 -2.18 13.08
CA MET A 350 8.24 -3.08 11.92
C MET A 350 8.55 -2.39 10.60
N LYS A 351 8.22 -1.10 10.45
CA LYS A 351 8.49 -0.35 9.23
C LYS A 351 9.99 -0.11 9.02
N PRO A 352 10.73 0.58 9.91
CA PRO A 352 12.16 0.81 9.69
C PRO A 352 12.97 -0.49 9.64
N LEU A 353 12.59 -1.53 10.39
CA LEU A 353 13.24 -2.85 10.32
C LEU A 353 13.01 -3.57 8.97
N HIS A 354 11.80 -3.46 8.40
CA HIS A 354 11.51 -4.10 7.12
C HIS A 354 12.20 -3.37 5.95
N TYR A 355 12.16 -2.04 5.97
CA TYR A 355 12.68 -1.21 4.88
C TYR A 355 14.19 -0.94 4.99
N GLY A 356 14.78 -1.11 6.18
CA GLY A 356 16.17 -0.75 6.42
C GLY A 356 16.38 0.77 6.49
N THR A 357 15.42 1.51 7.05
CA THR A 357 15.42 2.99 7.10
C THR A 357 15.70 3.54 8.50
N PHE A 358 16.21 2.73 9.42
CA PHE A 358 16.63 3.19 10.75
C PHE A 358 18.00 3.87 10.75
N GLY A 359 18.66 3.97 9.59
CA GLY A 359 19.83 4.85 9.42
C GLY A 359 19.45 6.32 9.23
N GLU A 360 18.15 6.61 9.12
CA GLU A 360 17.49 7.93 9.04
C GLU A 360 17.90 8.80 7.84
N SER A 361 19.17 9.17 7.71
CA SER A 361 19.66 10.05 6.65
C SER A 361 21.12 9.78 6.25
N GLY A 362 21.52 10.39 5.12
CA GLY A 362 22.91 10.44 4.67
C GLY A 362 23.57 9.08 4.40
N LEU A 363 24.86 8.98 4.76
CA LEU A 363 25.65 7.77 4.53
C LEU A 363 25.16 6.58 5.39
N ALA A 364 24.66 6.84 6.60
CA ALA A 364 24.16 5.80 7.48
C ALA A 364 22.94 5.09 6.87
N ASP A 365 21.95 5.85 6.39
CA ASP A 365 20.80 5.30 5.66
C ASP A 365 21.23 4.50 4.42
N LEU A 366 22.16 5.05 3.62
CA LEU A 366 22.65 4.37 2.42
C LEU A 366 23.35 3.04 2.74
N LEU A 367 24.14 2.97 3.83
CA LEU A 367 24.80 1.75 4.27
C LEU A 367 23.80 0.69 4.74
N VAL A 368 22.80 1.08 5.55
CA VAL A 368 21.75 0.17 6.01
C VAL A 368 20.95 -0.35 4.81
N LYS A 369 20.48 0.52 3.92
CA LYS A 369 19.80 0.15 2.69
C LYS A 369 20.64 -0.78 1.81
N SER A 370 21.96 -0.56 1.71
CA SER A 370 22.86 -1.44 0.96
C SER A 370 22.92 -2.85 1.55
N VAL A 371 22.96 -2.98 2.88
CA VAL A 371 22.86 -4.28 3.55
C VAL A 371 21.51 -4.94 3.25
N TRP A 372 20.40 -4.20 3.38
CA TRP A 372 19.05 -4.70 3.07
C TRP A 372 18.91 -5.14 1.61
N PHE A 373 19.51 -4.40 0.68
CA PHE A 373 19.56 -4.76 -0.74
C PHE A 373 20.34 -6.05 -0.97
N ILE A 374 21.53 -6.19 -0.38
CA ILE A 374 22.36 -7.40 -0.53
C ILE A 374 21.63 -8.63 -0.01
N PHE A 375 21.01 -8.55 1.18
CA PHE A 375 20.29 -9.68 1.76
C PHE A 375 18.92 -9.92 1.11
N GLY A 376 18.24 -8.88 0.61
CA GLY A 376 17.05 -9.02 -0.24
C GLY A 376 17.39 -9.74 -1.56
N PHE A 377 18.51 -9.38 -2.18
CA PHE A 377 19.02 -10.05 -3.37
C PHE A 377 19.39 -11.51 -3.06
N ALA A 378 20.00 -11.77 -1.91
CA ALA A 378 20.27 -13.13 -1.43
C ALA A 378 18.98 -13.96 -1.29
N MET A 379 17.92 -13.41 -0.70
CA MET A 379 16.60 -14.07 -0.63
C MET A 379 16.00 -14.32 -2.01
N THR A 380 16.12 -13.36 -2.93
CA THR A 380 15.69 -13.53 -4.32
C THR A 380 16.46 -14.67 -5.00
N ALA A 381 17.78 -14.73 -4.81
CA ALA A 381 18.62 -15.82 -5.30
C ALA A 381 18.25 -17.17 -4.66
N LEU A 382 17.84 -17.22 -3.39
CA LEU A 382 17.31 -18.43 -2.75
C LEU A 382 16.03 -18.93 -3.42
N SER A 383 15.09 -18.03 -3.73
CA SER A 383 13.85 -18.37 -4.45
C SER A 383 14.15 -18.96 -5.85
N ILE A 384 15.03 -18.31 -6.61
CA ILE A 384 15.43 -18.76 -7.96
C ILE A 384 16.19 -20.08 -7.89
N SER A 385 17.19 -20.19 -7.02
CA SER A 385 18.02 -21.40 -6.89
C SER A 385 17.21 -22.60 -6.41
N GLY A 386 16.29 -22.41 -5.46
CA GLY A 386 15.37 -23.46 -5.00
C GLY A 386 14.52 -24.03 -6.13
N THR A 387 13.97 -23.14 -6.96
CA THR A 387 13.19 -23.51 -8.16
C THR A 387 14.02 -24.33 -9.16
N ILE A 388 15.26 -23.89 -9.43
CA ILE A 388 16.17 -24.60 -10.36
C ILE A 388 16.53 -25.99 -9.83
N ILE A 389 16.87 -26.09 -8.55
CA ILE A 389 17.23 -27.36 -7.90
C ILE A 389 16.08 -28.35 -8.01
N TYR A 390 14.87 -27.91 -7.68
CA TYR A 390 13.68 -28.75 -7.74
C TYR A 390 13.35 -29.17 -9.18
N TYR A 391 13.39 -28.23 -10.14
CA TYR A 391 13.14 -28.53 -11.55
C TYR A 391 14.11 -29.60 -12.08
N LYS A 392 15.41 -29.47 -11.79
CA LYS A 392 16.42 -30.45 -12.21
C LYS A 392 16.22 -31.81 -11.54
N ARG A 393 15.86 -31.84 -10.26
CA ARG A 393 15.54 -33.08 -9.55
C ARG A 393 14.31 -33.77 -10.15
N THR A 394 13.25 -33.02 -10.43
CA THR A 394 12.02 -33.54 -11.04
C THR A 394 12.30 -34.07 -12.46
N ARG A 395 13.07 -33.34 -13.26
CA ARG A 395 13.48 -33.79 -14.60
C ARG A 395 14.27 -35.09 -14.55
N SER A 396 15.15 -35.26 -13.55
CA SER A 396 15.89 -36.50 -13.33
C SER A 396 14.96 -37.67 -12.98
N GLU A 397 13.97 -37.47 -12.11
CA GLU A 397 13.00 -38.52 -11.77
C GLU A 397 12.09 -38.85 -12.97
N VAL A 398 11.64 -37.86 -13.74
CA VAL A 398 10.87 -38.06 -14.97
C VAL A 398 11.68 -38.82 -16.02
N SER A 399 12.98 -38.53 -16.17
CA SER A 399 13.84 -39.29 -17.10
C SER A 399 13.99 -40.77 -16.73
N ARG A 400 13.77 -41.16 -15.47
CA ARG A 400 13.72 -42.57 -15.06
C ARG A 400 12.42 -43.26 -15.47
N VAL A 401 11.34 -42.51 -15.66
CA VAL A 401 10.04 -43.01 -16.15
C VAL A 401 10.06 -43.17 -17.69
N ILE A 402 10.86 -42.36 -18.39
CA ILE A 402 11.02 -42.44 -19.85
C ILE A 402 11.95 -43.61 -20.21
N ARG A 403 11.37 -44.75 -20.59
CA ARG A 403 12.11 -45.94 -21.08
C ARG A 403 12.93 -45.63 -22.35
N PRO A 404 14.17 -46.18 -22.47
CA PRO A 404 15.03 -45.98 -23.65
C PRO A 404 14.39 -46.43 -24.97
N SER A 405 13.51 -47.43 -24.94
CA SER A 405 12.85 -48.05 -26.10
C SER A 405 11.81 -47.21 -26.83
N MET A 406 11.47 -46.01 -26.33
CA MET A 406 10.49 -45.14 -27.00
C MET A 406 11.06 -44.39 -28.20
N SER A 407 10.26 -44.21 -29.25
CA SER A 407 10.63 -43.41 -30.44
C SER A 407 10.87 -41.93 -30.09
N ASN A 408 11.68 -41.22 -30.89
CA ASN A 408 12.03 -39.81 -30.65
C ASN A 408 10.80 -38.88 -30.63
N THR A 409 9.80 -39.15 -31.46
CA THR A 409 8.53 -38.42 -31.50
C THR A 409 7.72 -38.63 -30.22
N LYS A 410 7.59 -39.89 -29.75
CA LYS A 410 6.94 -40.19 -28.46
C LYS A 410 7.69 -39.57 -27.28
N LYS A 411 9.02 -39.58 -27.30
CA LYS A 411 9.86 -38.91 -26.27
C LYS A 411 9.63 -37.40 -26.25
N ARG A 412 9.56 -36.73 -27.40
CA ARG A 412 9.26 -35.29 -27.50
C ARG A 412 7.84 -34.98 -27.02
N LEU A 413 6.83 -35.69 -27.53
CA LEU A 413 5.43 -35.51 -27.13
C LEU A 413 5.21 -35.75 -25.64
N LEU A 414 5.77 -36.82 -25.06
CA LEU A 414 5.63 -37.13 -23.64
C LEU A 414 6.36 -36.11 -22.75
N ARG A 415 7.52 -35.58 -23.17
CA ARG A 415 8.21 -34.49 -22.46
C ARG A 415 7.38 -33.21 -22.48
N THR A 416 6.87 -32.82 -23.64
CA THR A 416 6.01 -31.64 -23.79
C THR A 416 4.73 -31.80 -22.97
N TRP A 417 4.08 -32.96 -23.02
CA TRP A 417 2.91 -33.29 -22.21
C TRP A 417 3.18 -33.22 -20.72
N LEU A 418 4.29 -33.77 -20.22
CA LEU A 418 4.63 -33.72 -18.78
C LEU A 418 4.98 -32.31 -18.27
N VAL A 419 5.35 -31.38 -19.15
CA VAL A 419 5.50 -29.95 -18.84
C VAL A 419 4.15 -29.23 -18.86
N ILE A 420 3.26 -29.60 -19.81
CA ILE A 420 1.96 -28.93 -20.06
C ILE A 420 0.79 -29.57 -19.29
N ARG A 421 0.94 -30.75 -18.69
CA ARG A 421 -0.17 -31.45 -18.02
C ARG A 421 -0.74 -30.61 -16.85
N PRO A 422 -2.07 -30.43 -16.76
CA PRO A 422 -2.69 -29.62 -15.70
C PRO A 422 -2.53 -30.26 -14.31
N TRP A 423 -2.48 -31.60 -14.25
CA TRP A 423 -2.36 -32.39 -13.02
C TRP A 423 -1.18 -33.36 -13.15
N GLY A 424 0.03 -32.87 -12.86
CA GLY A 424 1.27 -33.66 -12.88
C GLY A 424 2.42 -32.89 -13.50
N GLY A 425 3.63 -33.06 -12.94
CA GLY A 425 4.82 -32.30 -13.31
C GLY A 425 5.30 -31.36 -12.19
N PRO A 426 6.45 -30.67 -12.37
CA PRO A 426 7.06 -29.86 -11.32
C PRO A 426 6.13 -28.78 -10.76
N MET A 427 5.30 -28.15 -11.60
CA MET A 427 4.44 -27.03 -11.20
C MET A 427 2.95 -27.36 -10.99
N SER A 428 2.41 -28.49 -11.50
CA SER A 428 0.98 -28.86 -11.41
C SER A 428 0.00 -27.67 -11.61
N GLY A 429 -1.23 -27.72 -11.09
CA GLY A 429 -2.24 -26.67 -11.26
C GLY A 429 -1.81 -25.25 -10.85
N PHE A 430 -0.77 -25.12 -10.02
CA PHE A 430 -0.21 -23.82 -9.61
C PHE A 430 0.36 -22.99 -10.76
N LYS A 431 0.68 -23.60 -11.91
CA LYS A 431 1.08 -22.81 -13.09
C LYS A 431 -0.04 -21.87 -13.56
N TYR A 432 -1.29 -22.32 -13.53
CA TYR A 432 -2.44 -21.49 -13.91
C TYR A 432 -2.69 -20.41 -12.87
N LEU A 433 -2.48 -20.75 -11.59
CA LEU A 433 -2.52 -19.75 -10.53
C LEU A 433 -1.47 -18.66 -10.76
N ASN A 434 -0.21 -19.03 -11.03
CA ASN A 434 0.85 -18.04 -11.34
C ASN A 434 0.49 -17.18 -12.57
N TRP A 435 -0.03 -17.77 -13.65
CA TRP A 435 -0.47 -17.01 -14.83
C TRP A 435 -1.67 -16.11 -14.55
N LEU A 436 -2.63 -16.57 -13.75
CA LEU A 436 -3.76 -15.75 -13.31
C LEU A 436 -3.28 -14.55 -12.49
N PHE A 437 -2.33 -14.75 -11.57
CA PHE A 437 -1.71 -13.65 -10.81
C PHE A 437 -1.02 -12.64 -11.74
N VAL A 438 -0.26 -13.12 -12.73
CA VAL A 438 0.38 -12.23 -13.72
C VAL A 438 -0.68 -11.44 -14.50
N LEU A 439 -1.75 -12.09 -14.96
CA LEU A 439 -2.84 -11.43 -15.68
C LEU A 439 -3.51 -10.35 -14.82
N VAL A 440 -3.89 -10.67 -13.57
CA VAL A 440 -4.53 -9.72 -12.65
C VAL A 440 -3.59 -8.55 -12.34
N MET A 441 -2.30 -8.80 -12.15
CA MET A 441 -1.28 -7.77 -11.96
C MET A 441 -1.18 -6.85 -13.18
N CYS A 442 -1.15 -7.40 -14.40
CA CYS A 442 -1.12 -6.60 -15.63
C CYS A 442 -2.36 -5.70 -15.76
N ILE A 443 -3.56 -6.23 -15.45
CA ILE A 443 -4.79 -5.43 -15.41
C ILE A 443 -4.66 -4.30 -14.38
N GLY A 444 -4.17 -4.62 -13.18
CA GLY A 444 -3.94 -3.66 -12.11
C GLY A 444 -2.96 -2.55 -12.47
N ILE A 445 -1.87 -2.88 -13.17
CA ILE A 445 -0.90 -1.92 -13.69
C ILE A 445 -1.58 -0.98 -14.70
N SER A 446 -2.34 -1.52 -15.65
CA SER A 446 -3.08 -0.72 -16.63
C SER A 446 -4.07 0.24 -15.95
N ILE A 447 -4.78 -0.23 -14.91
CA ILE A 447 -5.68 0.61 -14.11
C ILE A 447 -4.89 1.71 -13.41
N ALA A 448 -3.74 1.41 -12.80
CA ALA A 448 -2.93 2.43 -12.11
C ALA A 448 -2.46 3.55 -13.05
N PHE A 449 -2.01 3.21 -14.26
CA PHE A 449 -1.66 4.22 -15.28
C PHE A 449 -2.86 5.03 -15.75
N LYS A 450 -4.05 4.42 -15.85
CA LYS A 450 -5.29 5.13 -16.16
C LYS A 450 -5.67 6.12 -15.05
N LEU A 451 -5.66 5.68 -13.79
CA LEU A 451 -6.02 6.49 -12.63
C LEU A 451 -5.11 7.70 -12.42
N GLN A 452 -3.85 7.62 -12.81
CA GLN A 452 -2.96 8.78 -12.71
C GLN A 452 -3.30 9.88 -13.71
N ARG A 453 -3.75 9.50 -14.91
CA ARG A 453 -4.03 10.44 -16.00
C ARG A 453 -5.44 11.02 -15.92
N GLU A 454 -6.34 10.33 -15.23
CA GLU A 454 -7.74 10.69 -15.10
C GLU A 454 -8.03 11.27 -13.71
N GLY A 455 -8.93 12.24 -13.65
CA GLY A 455 -9.54 12.68 -12.40
C GLY A 455 -11.03 12.34 -12.37
N THR A 456 -11.71 12.69 -11.29
CA THR A 456 -13.14 12.36 -11.15
C THR A 456 -14.04 13.20 -12.05
N ASN A 457 -13.58 14.34 -12.58
CA ASN A 457 -14.41 15.33 -13.26
C ASN A 457 -15.20 14.76 -14.45
N SER A 458 -14.69 13.73 -15.14
CA SER A 458 -15.39 13.12 -16.28
C SER A 458 -16.56 12.19 -15.91
N GLY A 459 -16.80 11.94 -14.62
CA GLY A 459 -17.77 10.93 -14.15
C GLY A 459 -18.80 11.49 -13.17
N GLY A 460 -19.71 10.62 -12.73
CA GLY A 460 -20.76 10.96 -11.77
C GLY A 460 -21.80 11.98 -12.25
N TYR A 461 -22.54 12.54 -11.29
CA TYR A 461 -23.56 13.57 -11.52
C TYR A 461 -23.01 14.94 -11.19
N HIS A 462 -23.26 15.90 -12.07
CA HIS A 462 -22.79 17.28 -11.96
C HIS A 462 -23.97 18.20 -11.73
N TYR A 463 -23.83 19.08 -10.75
CA TYR A 463 -24.86 20.01 -10.32
C TYR A 463 -24.43 21.41 -10.73
N GLN A 464 -25.28 22.08 -11.52
CA GLN A 464 -25.00 23.38 -12.10
C GLN A 464 -24.62 24.40 -11.02
N GLN A 465 -23.70 25.29 -11.35
CA GLN A 465 -23.32 26.38 -10.48
C GLN A 465 -24.53 27.23 -10.07
N GLN A 466 -24.67 27.50 -8.77
CA GLN A 466 -25.68 28.39 -8.20
C GLN A 466 -25.03 29.39 -7.24
N THR A 467 -25.59 30.59 -7.15
CA THR A 467 -25.18 31.60 -6.17
C THR A 467 -25.75 31.24 -4.79
N VAL A 468 -24.88 31.18 -3.78
CA VAL A 468 -25.21 30.89 -2.40
C VAL A 468 -24.51 31.92 -1.53
N GLY A 469 -25.25 32.92 -1.02
CA GLY A 469 -24.63 34.09 -0.41
C GLY A 469 -23.79 34.86 -1.45
N GLU A 470 -22.52 35.10 -1.15
CA GLU A 470 -21.57 35.78 -2.04
C GLU A 470 -20.79 34.82 -2.95
N TRP A 471 -20.91 33.51 -2.72
CA TRP A 471 -20.16 32.49 -3.45
C TRP A 471 -20.97 31.89 -4.58
N LYS A 472 -20.28 31.38 -5.60
CA LYS A 472 -20.89 30.51 -6.60
C LYS A 472 -20.40 29.09 -6.40
N VAL A 473 -21.32 28.16 -6.18
CA VAL A 473 -20.98 26.78 -5.85
C VAL A 473 -21.59 25.83 -6.86
N SER A 474 -20.78 24.88 -7.34
CA SER A 474 -21.24 23.69 -8.06
C SER A 474 -20.80 22.44 -7.30
N LEU A 475 -21.52 21.34 -7.50
CA LEU A 475 -21.23 20.08 -6.84
C LEU A 475 -21.04 18.97 -7.88
N GLN A 476 -20.34 17.92 -7.47
CA GLN A 476 -20.25 16.67 -8.20
C GLN A 476 -20.46 15.50 -7.23
N VAL A 477 -21.33 14.56 -7.58
CA VAL A 477 -21.51 13.32 -6.82
C VAL A 477 -20.93 12.14 -7.58
N VAL A 478 -19.96 11.45 -6.98
CA VAL A 478 -19.17 10.37 -7.59
C VAL A 478 -18.77 9.32 -6.56
N LEU A 479 -18.72 8.04 -6.93
CA LEU A 479 -18.29 6.98 -5.99
C LEU A 479 -16.80 7.00 -5.68
N GLY A 480 -16.02 7.69 -6.51
CA GLY A 480 -14.57 7.74 -6.47
C GLY A 480 -13.98 7.46 -7.84
N LEU A 481 -12.68 7.67 -7.98
CA LEU A 481 -12.01 7.64 -9.28
C LEU A 481 -12.11 6.29 -10.01
N LEU A 482 -11.97 5.18 -9.29
CA LEU A 482 -12.11 3.82 -9.82
C LEU A 482 -13.53 3.47 -10.27
N GLU A 483 -14.52 4.14 -9.70
CA GLU A 483 -15.95 3.85 -9.87
C GLU A 483 -16.69 5.03 -10.50
N LYS A 484 -15.97 5.97 -11.12
CA LYS A 484 -16.52 7.24 -11.62
C LYS A 484 -17.56 7.05 -12.72
N ASP A 485 -17.50 5.92 -13.42
CA ASP A 485 -18.41 5.56 -14.51
C ASP A 485 -19.66 4.80 -13.99
N LEU A 486 -19.71 4.43 -12.69
CA LEU A 486 -20.87 3.77 -12.07
C LEU A 486 -21.91 4.77 -11.54
N PRO A 487 -23.20 4.38 -11.39
CA PRO A 487 -24.23 5.26 -10.86
C PRO A 487 -23.90 5.70 -9.43
N PRO A 488 -23.75 7.00 -9.17
CA PRO A 488 -23.16 7.46 -7.92
C PRO A 488 -24.13 7.53 -6.75
N ILE A 489 -25.43 7.45 -7.03
CA ILE A 489 -26.51 7.41 -6.04
C ILE A 489 -26.99 5.97 -5.92
N THR A 490 -26.63 5.31 -4.82
CA THR A 490 -27.14 3.98 -4.47
C THR A 490 -27.56 4.00 -3.00
N PRO A 491 -28.85 3.74 -2.67
CA PRO A 491 -29.34 3.78 -1.30
C PRO A 491 -28.50 2.94 -0.33
N GLY A 492 -28.10 3.52 0.79
CA GLY A 492 -27.27 2.89 1.82
C GLY A 492 -25.77 2.80 1.48
N ARG A 493 -25.35 3.19 0.27
CA ARG A 493 -23.94 3.23 -0.12
C ARG A 493 -23.30 4.57 0.25
N LYS A 494 -22.01 4.54 0.57
CA LYS A 494 -21.20 5.77 0.68
C LYS A 494 -20.89 6.30 -0.72
N THR A 495 -20.93 7.62 -0.88
CA THR A 495 -20.57 8.34 -2.09
C THR A 495 -19.79 9.59 -1.72
N ASN A 496 -19.06 10.17 -2.68
CA ASN A 496 -18.31 11.40 -2.48
C ASN A 496 -19.08 12.54 -3.13
N VAL A 497 -19.23 13.64 -2.40
CA VAL A 497 -19.71 14.90 -2.94
C VAL A 497 -18.54 15.84 -3.00
N ASN A 498 -18.04 16.14 -4.20
CA ASN A 498 -17.04 17.16 -4.42
C ASN A 498 -17.73 18.52 -4.56
N ALA A 499 -17.11 19.57 -4.04
CA ALA A 499 -17.59 20.94 -4.17
C ALA A 499 -16.55 21.81 -4.89
N PHE A 500 -17.04 22.65 -5.78
CA PHE A 500 -16.25 23.66 -6.45
C PHE A 500 -16.83 25.02 -6.10
N VAL A 501 -16.01 25.88 -5.50
CA VAL A 501 -16.42 27.18 -4.97
C VAL A 501 -15.64 28.25 -5.70
N GLU A 502 -16.35 29.18 -6.32
CA GLU A 502 -15.79 30.43 -6.83
C GLU A 502 -16.12 31.57 -5.86
N GLY A 503 -15.11 32.36 -5.51
CA GLY A 503 -15.19 33.44 -4.52
C GLY A 503 -14.19 33.24 -3.38
N ASP A 504 -14.15 34.19 -2.44
CA ASP A 504 -13.23 34.12 -1.30
C ASP A 504 -13.68 33.06 -0.29
N PHE A 505 -13.01 31.91 -0.32
CA PHE A 505 -13.28 30.78 0.56
C PHE A 505 -12.97 31.08 2.03
N SER A 506 -12.15 32.09 2.34
CA SER A 506 -11.75 32.41 3.71
C SER A 506 -12.93 32.87 4.58
N ASN A 507 -13.94 33.50 3.97
CA ASN A 507 -15.16 33.96 4.62
C ASN A 507 -16.14 32.84 4.96
N ILE A 508 -15.93 31.61 4.44
CA ILE A 508 -16.73 30.44 4.79
C ILE A 508 -16.21 29.85 6.11
N LYS A 509 -17.08 29.78 7.11
CA LYS A 509 -16.78 29.15 8.38
C LYS A 509 -16.94 27.63 8.30
N PHE A 510 -18.07 27.14 7.78
CA PHE A 510 -18.28 25.73 7.47
C PHE A 510 -19.21 25.56 6.28
N MET A 511 -18.98 24.50 5.51
CA MET A 511 -19.85 24.09 4.42
C MET A 511 -20.32 22.66 4.67
N TYR A 512 -21.61 22.42 4.45
CA TYR A 512 -22.24 21.14 4.76
C TYR A 512 -23.10 20.67 3.60
N VAL A 513 -23.17 19.35 3.42
CA VAL A 513 -24.04 18.72 2.43
C VAL A 513 -24.87 17.59 3.05
N ASP A 514 -26.11 17.45 2.58
CA ASP A 514 -26.98 16.33 2.93
C ASP A 514 -27.94 16.00 1.77
N PHE A 515 -28.38 14.74 1.70
CA PHE A 515 -29.43 14.28 0.79
C PHE A 515 -30.85 14.56 1.34
N LYS A 516 -30.94 15.12 2.55
CA LYS A 516 -32.18 15.52 3.19
C LYS A 516 -32.14 17.01 3.49
N LYS A 517 -33.31 17.66 3.43
CA LYS A 517 -33.42 19.04 3.90
C LYS A 517 -33.00 19.10 5.37
N PRO A 518 -32.05 19.96 5.75
CA PRO A 518 -31.62 20.10 7.14
C PRO A 518 -32.81 20.46 8.02
N ARG A 519 -33.05 19.68 9.09
CA ARG A 519 -34.12 19.98 10.06
C ARG A 519 -33.75 21.13 11.01
N THR A 520 -32.44 21.31 11.23
CA THR A 520 -31.90 22.36 12.09
C THR A 520 -30.57 22.85 11.52
N LEU A 521 -30.24 24.11 11.75
CA LEU A 521 -28.95 24.71 11.35
C LEU A 521 -27.80 24.34 12.30
N ARG A 522 -28.07 23.65 13.42
CA ARG A 522 -27.04 23.21 14.39
C ARG A 522 -26.27 21.95 13.95
N ALA A 523 -26.85 21.17 13.05
CA ALA A 523 -26.27 19.96 12.47
C ALA A 523 -26.81 19.80 11.04
N PRO A 524 -26.41 20.69 10.12
CA PRO A 524 -27.05 20.80 8.81
C PRO A 524 -26.66 19.69 7.83
N GLY A 525 -25.63 18.90 8.13
CA GLY A 525 -25.24 17.76 7.29
C GLY A 525 -23.81 17.31 7.54
N PHE A 526 -23.22 16.68 6.53
CA PHE A 526 -21.82 16.27 6.50
C PHE A 526 -20.94 17.45 6.13
N VAL A 527 -19.90 17.71 6.93
CA VAL A 527 -18.95 18.80 6.65
C VAL A 527 -18.19 18.49 5.36
N ILE A 528 -18.13 19.46 4.46
CA ILE A 528 -17.22 19.46 3.32
C ILE A 528 -15.85 19.91 3.82
N HIS A 529 -14.83 19.12 3.52
CA HIS A 529 -13.45 19.37 3.91
C HIS A 529 -12.54 19.16 2.71
N GLY A 530 -11.37 19.75 2.75
CA GLY A 530 -10.31 19.50 1.77
C GLY A 530 -9.43 20.72 1.60
N VAL A 531 -8.71 20.73 0.50
CA VAL A 531 -7.94 21.88 0.05
C VAL A 531 -8.64 22.51 -1.16
N THR A 532 -8.29 23.74 -1.53
CA THR A 532 -8.86 24.42 -2.71
C THR A 532 -8.82 23.51 -3.95
N GLY A 533 -9.88 23.50 -4.76
CA GLY A 533 -9.96 22.62 -5.93
C GLY A 533 -10.14 21.12 -5.64
N ASN A 534 -10.19 20.69 -4.37
CA ASN A 534 -10.47 19.32 -3.94
C ASN A 534 -11.19 19.30 -2.59
N LEU A 535 -12.31 20.02 -2.53
CA LEU A 535 -13.23 20.00 -1.41
C LEU A 535 -14.20 18.82 -1.61
N ALA A 536 -14.35 17.98 -0.60
CA ALA A 536 -15.24 16.83 -0.65
C ALA A 536 -15.91 16.53 0.69
N ALA A 537 -17.04 15.82 0.62
CA ALA A 537 -17.67 15.18 1.76
C ALA A 537 -17.95 13.71 1.43
N HIS A 538 -17.68 12.82 2.39
CA HIS A 538 -18.04 11.42 2.30
C HIS A 538 -19.43 11.20 2.91
N VAL A 539 -20.44 11.02 2.07
CA VAL A 539 -21.85 11.02 2.47
C VAL A 539 -22.46 9.64 2.29
N VAL A 540 -23.25 9.18 3.25
CA VAL A 540 -24.05 7.95 3.11
C VAL A 540 -25.38 8.32 2.47
N VAL A 541 -25.68 7.74 1.31
CA VAL A 541 -26.99 7.92 0.67
C VAL A 541 -28.07 7.28 1.56
N PRO A 542 -29.15 8.00 1.91
CA PRO A 542 -30.25 7.44 2.67
C PRO A 542 -30.81 6.15 2.04
N ARG A 543 -31.20 5.18 2.87
CA ARG A 543 -31.84 3.94 2.38
C ARG A 543 -33.19 4.19 1.73
N THR A 544 -33.86 5.25 2.16
CA THR A 544 -35.13 5.73 1.60
C THR A 544 -34.94 7.17 1.16
N LEU A 545 -35.26 7.42 -0.10
CA LEU A 545 -35.28 8.76 -0.69
C LEU A 545 -36.73 9.24 -0.76
N PRO A 546 -36.99 10.56 -0.57
CA PRO A 546 -38.32 11.13 -0.82
C PRO A 546 -38.66 11.08 -2.31
N GLU A 547 -39.91 11.35 -2.67
CA GLU A 547 -40.38 11.34 -4.08
C GLU A 547 -39.57 12.30 -4.96
N GLU A 548 -39.28 13.51 -4.45
CA GLU A 548 -38.40 14.48 -5.07
C GLU A 548 -37.10 14.63 -4.27
N PRO A 549 -36.12 13.72 -4.46
CA PRO A 549 -34.87 13.79 -3.73
C PRO A 549 -34.06 14.99 -4.19
N LYS A 550 -33.49 15.72 -3.22
CA LYS A 550 -32.63 16.87 -3.47
C LYS A 550 -31.31 16.73 -2.74
N LEU A 551 -30.25 17.24 -3.35
CA LEU A 551 -28.96 17.46 -2.72
C LEU A 551 -28.95 18.86 -2.12
N TRP A 552 -28.83 18.96 -0.80
CA TRP A 552 -28.83 20.22 -0.06
C TRP A 552 -27.42 20.65 0.29
N LEU A 553 -27.11 21.92 0.05
CA LEU A 553 -25.90 22.58 0.50
C LEU A 553 -26.27 23.65 1.54
N THR A 554 -25.51 23.72 2.62
CA THR A 554 -25.61 24.78 3.64
C THR A 554 -24.23 25.36 3.89
N ILE A 555 -24.11 26.68 3.77
CA ILE A 555 -22.90 27.44 4.11
C ILE A 555 -23.20 28.24 5.38
N GLU A 556 -22.32 28.12 6.36
CA GLU A 556 -22.23 28.98 7.54
C GLU A 556 -21.04 29.93 7.32
N ASP A 557 -21.26 31.24 7.40
CA ASP A 557 -20.19 32.24 7.36
C ASP A 557 -19.66 32.54 8.76
N TRP A 558 -18.68 33.45 8.87
CA TRP A 558 -18.15 33.85 10.19
C TRP A 558 -19.12 34.71 11.00
N SER A 559 -20.04 35.44 10.37
CA SER A 559 -21.06 36.23 11.06
C SER A 559 -22.11 35.35 11.77
N GLY A 560 -22.22 34.09 11.36
CA GLY A 560 -23.19 33.11 11.86
C GLY A 560 -24.47 33.06 11.03
N GLU A 561 -24.49 33.70 9.86
CA GLU A 561 -25.54 33.56 8.87
C GLU A 561 -25.43 32.24 8.12
N PHE A 562 -26.59 31.71 7.72
CA PHE A 562 -26.71 30.45 7.00
C PHE A 562 -27.32 30.69 5.63
N TYR A 563 -26.62 30.23 4.60
CA TYR A 563 -27.08 30.27 3.22
C TYR A 563 -27.34 28.84 2.75
N GLN A 564 -28.50 28.60 2.13
CA GLN A 564 -28.90 27.27 1.69
C GLN A 564 -29.28 27.28 0.22
N THR A 565 -28.92 26.22 -0.47
CA THR A 565 -29.47 25.91 -1.78
C THR A 565 -29.66 24.41 -1.96
N SER A 566 -30.30 24.01 -3.05
CA SER A 566 -30.49 22.62 -3.38
C SER A 566 -30.61 22.38 -4.87
N TRP A 567 -30.30 21.15 -5.28
CA TRP A 567 -30.49 20.66 -6.64
C TRP A 567 -31.33 19.38 -6.64
N PRO A 568 -32.08 19.08 -7.72
CA PRO A 568 -32.62 17.75 -7.97
C PRO A 568 -31.49 16.70 -7.88
N LEU A 569 -31.66 15.68 -7.05
CA LEU A 569 -30.60 14.69 -6.80
C LEU A 569 -30.26 13.89 -8.06
N MET A 570 -31.27 13.60 -8.87
CA MET A 570 -31.15 12.84 -10.11
C MET A 570 -30.99 13.79 -11.32
N PRO A 571 -30.31 13.36 -12.39
CA PRO A 571 -30.16 14.16 -13.60
C PRO A 571 -31.51 14.51 -14.23
N ASP A 572 -31.70 15.80 -14.52
CA ASP A 572 -32.87 16.35 -15.21
C ASP A 572 -32.49 17.01 -16.55
N GLY A 573 -31.19 17.10 -16.86
CA GLY A 573 -30.67 17.72 -18.08
C GLY A 573 -30.74 19.24 -18.10
N GLN A 574 -31.16 19.88 -17.00
CA GLN A 574 -31.26 21.33 -16.88
C GLN A 574 -30.29 21.89 -15.85
N VAL A 575 -30.39 21.39 -14.62
CA VAL A 575 -29.53 21.82 -13.49
C VAL A 575 -28.70 20.68 -12.93
N THR A 576 -29.06 19.42 -13.24
CA THR A 576 -28.28 18.23 -12.87
C THR A 576 -28.01 17.38 -14.11
N PHE A 577 -26.74 17.08 -14.36
CA PHE A 577 -26.27 16.41 -15.58
C PHE A 577 -25.55 15.10 -15.26
N ASP A 578 -25.78 14.08 -16.07
CA ASP A 578 -24.99 12.84 -16.04
C ASP A 578 -23.82 12.93 -17.03
N LYS A 579 -22.63 13.25 -16.55
CA LYS A 579 -21.43 13.36 -17.41
C LYS A 579 -20.97 12.01 -17.95
N ARG A 580 -21.47 10.89 -17.41
CA ARG A 580 -21.16 9.55 -17.91
C ARG A 580 -21.84 9.29 -19.26
N ALA A 581 -22.99 9.91 -19.50
CA ALA A 581 -23.75 9.76 -20.74
C ALA A 581 -23.12 10.52 -21.92
N THR A 582 -22.35 11.59 -21.65
CA THR A 582 -21.72 12.42 -22.68
C THR A 582 -20.48 11.77 -23.31
N ASN A 583 -19.88 10.76 -22.66
CA ASN A 583 -18.67 10.07 -23.15
C ASN A 583 -18.96 8.83 -24.02
N ILE A 584 -20.23 8.59 -24.40
CA ILE A 584 -20.66 7.44 -25.24
C ILE A 584 -20.87 7.88 -26.72
N GLN A 585 -20.72 9.17 -27.03
CA GLN A 585 -20.63 9.72 -28.39
C GLN A 585 -19.16 10.01 -28.72
#